data_AF-A0A1X1RK42-F1
#
_entry.id   AF-A0A1X1RK42-F1
#
_cell.length_a   1.000
_cell.length_b   1.000
_cell.length_c   1.000
_cell.angle_alpha   90.00
_cell.angle_beta   90.00
_cell.angle_gamma   90.00
#
_symmetry.space_group_name_H-M   'P 1'
#
loop_
_entity.id
_entity.type
_entity.pdbx_description
1 polymer ?
#
loop_
_entity_poly.entity_id
_entity_poly.type
_entity_poly.pdbx_seq_one_letter_code
_entity_poly.pdbx_strand_id
1 'polypeptide(L)'
;MTSEDTFRVRQQLLNVLRAADRPLSTRELAELLPPKIDVMTVSCAMLCDSEVPSAKLKVLECHSSWHIVERQRSAQDGAAIYPHLRSLARQSLIRRIPISPRSVLWEVVHDNTGD
;
A
#
# COMPACT_ATOMS: atom_id res chain seq x y z
N MET A 1 -3.07 -4.09 -12.49
CA MET A 1 -3.88 -4.06 -11.25
C MET A 1 -5.32 -4.22 -11.65
N THR A 2 -5.97 -5.28 -11.18
CA THR A 2 -7.39 -5.54 -11.49
C THR A 2 -8.30 -4.65 -10.64
N SER A 3 -9.59 -4.58 -11.00
CA SER A 3 -10.60 -3.93 -10.15
C SER A 3 -10.70 -4.63 -8.78
N GLU A 4 -10.52 -5.95 -8.76
CA GLU A 4 -10.54 -6.77 -7.55
C GLU A 4 -9.37 -6.47 -6.61
N ASP A 5 -8.14 -6.37 -7.14
CA ASP A 5 -6.96 -5.96 -6.34
C ASP A 5 -7.17 -4.58 -5.71
N THR A 6 -7.72 -3.66 -6.51
CA THR A 6 -8.01 -2.29 -6.08
C THR A 6 -9.02 -2.27 -4.94
N PHE A 7 -10.09 -3.06 -5.07
CA PHE A 7 -11.11 -3.21 -4.04
C PHE A 7 -10.55 -3.81 -2.76
N ARG A 8 -9.79 -4.91 -2.87
CA ARG A 8 -9.18 -5.60 -1.73
C ARG A 8 -8.25 -4.69 -0.93
N VAL A 9 -7.36 -3.94 -1.60
CA VAL A 9 -6.46 -2.99 -0.93
C VAL A 9 -7.25 -1.90 -0.20
N ARG A 10 -8.30 -1.35 -0.83
CA ARG A 10 -9.14 -0.32 -0.20
C ARG A 10 -9.89 -0.85 1.02
N GLN A 11 -10.44 -2.05 0.94
CA GLN A 11 -11.12 -2.69 2.07
C GLN A 11 -10.15 -2.96 3.22
N GLN A 12 -8.94 -3.45 2.93
CA GLN A 12 -7.91 -3.66 3.95
C GLN A 12 -7.49 -2.35 4.63
N LEU A 13 -7.30 -1.27 3.86
CA LEU A 13 -7.00 0.06 4.42
C LEU A 13 -8.10 0.53 5.38
N LEU A 14 -9.37 0.37 5.00
CA LEU A 14 -10.49 0.71 5.86
C LEU A 14 -10.49 -0.13 7.14
N ASN A 15 -10.25 -1.43 7.05
CA ASN A 15 -10.21 -2.29 8.22
C ASN A 15 -9.09 -1.90 9.19
N VAL A 16 -7.89 -1.62 8.68
CA VAL A 16 -6.76 -1.16 9.50
C VAL A 16 -7.10 0.16 10.18
N LEU A 17 -7.64 1.13 9.43
CA LEU A 17 -7.99 2.45 9.99
C LEU A 17 -9.14 2.37 11.01
N ARG A 18 -10.12 1.46 10.83
CA ARG A 18 -11.22 1.24 11.79
C ARG A 18 -10.73 0.60 13.09
N ALA A 19 -9.70 -0.23 13.00
CA ALA A 19 -9.09 -0.90 14.15
C ALA A 19 -8.02 -0.04 14.85
N ALA A 20 -7.66 1.12 14.31
CA ALA A 20 -6.64 1.98 14.87
C ALA A 20 -7.25 2.95 15.89
N ASP A 21 -6.69 3.00 17.09
CA ASP A 21 -7.11 3.94 18.15
C ASP A 21 -6.64 5.39 17.90
N ARG A 22 -5.85 5.60 16.84
CA ARG A 22 -5.31 6.91 16.47
C ARG A 22 -5.16 7.05 14.96
N PRO A 23 -5.06 8.29 14.45
CA PRO A 23 -4.70 8.52 13.06
C PRO A 23 -3.33 7.91 12.72
N LEU A 24 -3.23 7.33 11.53
CA LEU A 24 -2.02 6.67 11.03
C LEU A 24 -1.46 7.40 9.82
N SER A 25 -0.13 7.47 9.75
CA SER A 25 0.56 7.99 8.57
C SER A 25 0.45 7.01 7.39
N THR A 26 0.65 7.53 6.18
CA THR A 26 0.72 6.68 4.97
C THR A 26 1.81 5.61 5.10
N ARG A 27 2.90 5.89 5.82
CA ARG A 27 3.98 4.92 6.02
C ARG A 27 3.55 3.78 6.94
N GLU A 28 2.99 4.11 8.10
CA GLU A 28 2.50 3.10 9.06
C GLU A 28 1.44 2.20 8.41
N LEU A 29 0.51 2.79 7.66
CA LEU A 29 -0.50 2.02 6.91
C LEU A 29 0.13 1.05 5.89
N ALA A 30 1.21 1.46 5.22
CA ALA A 30 1.89 0.60 4.26
C ALA A 30 2.59 -0.59 4.96
N GLU A 31 3.14 -0.38 6.15
CA GLU A 31 3.80 -1.43 6.93
C GLU A 31 2.80 -2.45 7.51
N LEU A 32 1.56 -2.04 7.77
CA LEU A 32 0.49 -2.91 8.29
C LEU A 32 -0.24 -3.74 7.23
N LEU A 33 -0.10 -3.39 5.95
CA LEU A 33 -0.76 -4.10 4.87
C LEU A 33 0.05 -5.33 4.44
N PRO A 34 -0.62 -6.39 3.96
CA PRO A 34 0.08 -7.51 3.37
C PRO A 34 0.88 -7.06 2.15
N PRO A 35 2.04 -7.69 1.90
CA PRO A 35 2.83 -7.46 0.70
C PRO A 35 2.01 -7.62 -0.57
N LYS A 36 2.43 -6.93 -1.63
CA LYS A 36 1.86 -7.06 -2.97
C LYS A 36 2.59 -8.15 -3.72
N ILE A 37 1.85 -9.08 -4.33
CA ILE A 37 2.41 -10.00 -5.31
C ILE A 37 2.25 -9.36 -6.69
N ASP A 38 3.35 -9.29 -7.45
CA ASP A 38 3.40 -8.73 -8.80
C ASP A 38 4.18 -9.63 -9.74
N VAL A 39 3.88 -9.52 -11.03
CA VAL A 39 4.72 -10.07 -12.10
C VAL A 39 5.67 -8.98 -12.60
N MET A 40 6.97 -9.25 -12.60
CA MET A 40 8.00 -8.36 -13.15
C MET A 40 8.65 -8.99 -14.38
N THR A 41 8.52 -8.33 -15.53
CA THR A 41 9.13 -8.75 -16.81
C THR A 41 10.53 -8.14 -16.95
N VAL A 42 11.47 -8.64 -16.15
CA VAL A 42 12.88 -8.25 -16.16
C VAL A 42 13.76 -9.49 -16.23
N SER A 43 14.97 -9.37 -16.77
CA SER A 43 15.94 -10.47 -16.81
C SER A 43 16.46 -10.83 -15.42
N CYS A 44 16.93 -12.07 -15.25
CA CYS A 44 17.52 -12.54 -13.99
C CYS A 44 18.68 -11.65 -13.51
N ALA A 45 19.50 -11.15 -14.45
CA ALA A 45 20.63 -10.26 -14.15
C ALA A 45 20.24 -8.97 -13.39
N MET A 46 19.00 -8.49 -13.58
CA MET A 46 18.50 -7.30 -12.89
C MET A 46 17.86 -7.59 -11.53
N LEU A 47 17.62 -8.86 -11.20
CA LEU A 47 16.82 -9.22 -10.03
C LEU A 47 17.42 -10.37 -9.22
N CYS A 48 17.54 -11.55 -9.81
CA CYS A 48 18.05 -12.76 -9.16
C CYS A 48 19.55 -12.69 -8.93
N ASP A 49 20.30 -12.22 -9.93
CA ASP A 49 21.77 -12.17 -9.89
C ASP A 49 22.28 -10.78 -9.45
N SER A 50 21.39 -9.91 -8.95
CA SER A 50 21.76 -8.57 -8.55
C SER A 50 22.65 -8.60 -7.30
N GLU A 51 23.80 -7.94 -7.37
CA GLU A 51 24.74 -7.80 -6.24
C GLU A 51 24.16 -6.98 -5.07
N VAL A 52 23.08 -6.21 -5.31
CA VAL A 52 22.41 -5.40 -4.28
C VAL A 52 20.96 -5.89 -4.12
N PRO A 53 20.71 -6.85 -3.22
CA PRO A 53 19.37 -7.33 -2.95
C PRO A 53 18.48 -6.19 -2.47
N SER A 54 17.30 -6.03 -3.08
CA SER A 54 16.32 -5.05 -2.62
C SER A 54 15.64 -5.57 -1.35
N ALA A 55 15.91 -4.94 -0.20
CA ALA A 55 15.37 -5.34 1.09
C ALA A 55 13.83 -5.35 1.18
N LYS A 56 13.14 -4.75 0.20
CA LYS A 56 11.67 -4.66 0.14
C LYS A 56 11.04 -5.55 -0.94
N LEU A 57 11.86 -6.37 -1.60
CA LEU A 57 11.44 -7.22 -2.70
C LEU A 57 12.00 -8.64 -2.51
N LYS A 58 11.12 -9.62 -2.63
CA LYS A 58 11.46 -11.04 -2.58
C LYS A 58 11.00 -11.71 -3.86
N VAL A 59 11.88 -12.46 -4.52
CA VAL A 59 11.51 -13.30 -5.67
C VAL A 59 10.84 -14.57 -5.13
N LEU A 60 9.62 -14.84 -5.59
CA LEU A 60 8.86 -16.05 -5.27
C LEU A 60 9.03 -17.11 -6.35
N GLU A 61 9.00 -16.69 -7.61
CA GLU A 61 9.25 -17.55 -8.77
C GLU A 61 10.15 -16.84 -9.77
N CYS A 62 11.08 -17.61 -10.34
CA CYS A 62 12.01 -17.16 -11.36
C CYS A 62 11.72 -17.89 -12.68
N HIS A 63 11.45 -17.13 -13.73
CA HIS A 63 11.28 -17.61 -15.10
C HIS A 63 12.29 -16.88 -15.99
N SER A 64 12.56 -17.43 -17.17
CA SER A 64 13.66 -16.96 -18.05
C SER A 64 13.60 -15.46 -18.41
N SER A 65 12.41 -14.87 -18.46
CA SER A 65 12.19 -13.46 -18.82
C SER A 65 11.23 -12.71 -17.89
N TRP A 66 10.74 -13.37 -16.83
CA TRP A 66 9.80 -12.77 -15.90
C TRP A 66 9.83 -13.45 -14.53
N HIS A 67 9.32 -12.76 -13.52
CA HIS A 67 9.41 -13.20 -12.14
C HIS A 67 8.09 -12.94 -11.42
N ILE A 68 7.70 -13.83 -10.52
CA ILE A 68 6.70 -13.50 -9.49
C ILE A 68 7.46 -12.97 -8.30
N VAL A 69 7.12 -11.76 -7.87
CA VAL A 69 7.76 -11.10 -6.74
C VAL A 69 6.75 -10.72 -5.67
N GLU A 70 7.19 -10.78 -4.43
CA GLU A 70 6.54 -10.16 -3.29
C GLU A 70 7.22 -8.83 -3.01
N ARG A 71 6.44 -7.75 -2.90
CA ARG A 71 6.93 -6.41 -2.60
C ARG A 71 6.22 -5.83 -1.40
N GLN A 72 6.99 -5.29 -0.45
CA GLN A 72 6.42 -4.51 0.63
C GLN A 72 5.63 -3.31 0.05
N ARG A 73 4.44 -3.05 0.60
CA ARG A 73 3.67 -1.86 0.24
C ARG A 73 4.49 -0.61 0.57
N SER A 74 4.29 0.44 -0.21
CA SER A 74 4.96 1.72 0.05
C SER A 74 3.99 2.89 -0.03
N ALA A 75 4.47 4.06 0.37
CA ALA A 75 3.66 5.26 0.27
C ALA A 75 3.54 5.78 -1.17
N GLN A 76 4.59 5.67 -2.00
CA GLN A 76 4.74 6.42 -3.25
C GLN A 76 5.30 5.63 -4.46
N ASP A 77 5.70 4.36 -4.33
CA ASP A 77 6.36 3.62 -5.43
C ASP A 77 5.42 2.62 -6.13
N GLY A 78 5.94 1.65 -6.90
CA GLY A 78 5.11 0.64 -7.62
C GLY A 78 4.14 -0.20 -6.77
N ALA A 79 4.24 -0.13 -5.43
CA ALA A 79 3.30 -0.70 -4.47
C ALA A 79 2.59 0.38 -3.61
N ALA A 80 2.44 1.59 -4.16
CA ALA A 80 1.92 2.78 -3.49
C ALA A 80 0.49 2.63 -3.00
N ILE A 81 0.24 2.98 -1.75
CA ILE A 81 -1.10 2.98 -1.16
C ILE A 81 -1.76 4.38 -1.17
N TYR A 82 -0.98 5.44 -1.39
CA TYR A 82 -1.48 6.82 -1.38
C TYR A 82 -2.63 7.10 -2.38
N PRO A 83 -2.61 6.59 -3.63
CA PRO A 83 -3.74 6.76 -4.54
C PRO A 83 -5.04 6.13 -4.02
N HIS A 84 -4.95 4.99 -3.31
CA HIS A 84 -6.10 4.33 -2.71
C HIS A 84 -6.68 5.16 -1.55
N LEU A 85 -5.81 5.69 -0.67
CA LEU A 85 -6.20 6.60 0.41
C LEU A 85 -6.87 7.87 -0.13
N ARG A 86 -6.29 8.49 -1.17
CA ARG A 86 -6.90 9.64 -1.86
C ARG A 86 -8.28 9.32 -2.43
N SER A 87 -8.46 8.13 -2.99
CA SER A 87 -9.77 7.69 -3.49
C SER A 87 -10.79 7.50 -2.38
N LEU A 88 -10.40 6.86 -1.27
CA LEU A 88 -11.27 6.67 -0.11
C LEU A 88 -11.68 7.99 0.53
N ALA A 89 -10.76 8.95 0.61
CA ALA A 89 -11.04 10.28 1.14
C ALA A 89 -12.00 11.09 0.26
N ARG A 90 -11.90 10.94 -1.07
CA ARG A 90 -12.89 11.53 -2.00
C ARG A 90 -14.29 10.95 -1.84
N GLN A 91 -14.41 9.74 -1.30
CA GLN A 91 -15.67 9.07 -1.00
C GLN A 91 -16.15 9.34 0.43
N SER A 92 -15.48 10.23 1.17
CA SER A 92 -15.79 10.55 2.57
C SER A 92 -15.74 9.36 3.54
N LEU A 93 -15.06 8.28 3.18
CA LEU A 93 -14.91 7.10 4.05
C LEU A 93 -13.79 7.27 5.08
N ILE A 94 -12.79 8.08 4.74
CA ILE A 94 -11.66 8.44 5.59
C ILE A 94 -11.37 9.93 5.41
N ARG A 95 -10.67 10.55 6.35
CA ARG A 95 -10.22 11.94 6.21
C ARG A 95 -8.71 12.07 6.28
N ARG A 96 -8.21 13.11 5.62
CA ARG A 96 -6.80 13.50 5.60
C ARG A 96 -6.57 14.58 6.64
N ILE A 97 -5.64 14.35 7.57
CA ILE A 97 -5.24 15.30 8.61
C ILE A 97 -3.83 15.80 8.30
N PRO A 98 -3.65 17.06 7.84
CA PRO A 98 -2.33 17.63 7.62
C PRO A 98 -1.60 17.83 8.94
N ILE A 99 -0.37 17.32 9.04
CA ILE A 99 0.53 17.57 10.20
C ILE A 99 1.64 18.54 9.81
N SER A 100 2.12 18.45 8.58
CA SER A 100 3.10 19.37 8.01
C SER A 100 2.92 19.46 6.49
N PRO A 101 3.63 20.36 5.77
CA PRO A 101 3.53 20.45 4.31
C PRO A 101 3.83 19.13 3.58
N ARG A 102 4.60 18.23 4.19
CA ARG A 102 5.01 16.95 3.60
C ARG A 102 4.44 15.71 4.31
N SER A 103 3.68 15.88 5.41
CA SER A 103 3.20 14.76 6.22
C SER A 103 1.71 14.88 6.54
N VAL A 104 1.03 13.74 6.46
CA VAL A 104 -0.41 13.63 6.66
C VAL A 104 -0.71 12.35 7.44
N LEU A 105 -1.73 12.42 8.30
CA LEU A 105 -2.34 11.27 8.92
C LEU A 105 -3.71 11.00 8.29
N TRP A 106 -4.18 9.78 8.49
CA TRP A 106 -5.45 9.28 8.00
C TRP A 106 -6.22 8.64 9.16
N GLU A 107 -7.52 8.84 9.16
CA GLU A 107 -8.45 8.19 10.07
C GLU A 107 -9.79 7.98 9.37
N VAL A 108 -10.62 7.08 9.92
CA VAL A 108 -11.98 6.85 9.43
C VAL A 108 -12.84 8.07 9.75
N VAL A 109 -13.76 8.40 8.85
CA VAL A 109 -14.81 9.37 9.17
C VAL A 109 -15.86 8.63 10.00
N HIS A 110 -15.98 9.00 11.27
CA HIS A 110 -17.11 8.56 12.09
C HIS A 110 -18.29 9.47 11.77
N ASP A 111 -19.44 8.89 11.44
CA ASP A 111 -20.69 9.64 11.42
C ASP A 111 -20.96 10.08 12.85
N ASN A 112 -20.74 11.37 13.14
CA ASN A 112 -21.26 12.01 14.34
C ASN A 112 -22.78 12.04 14.22
N THR A 113 -23.43 10.89 14.46
CA THR A 113 -24.82 10.88 14.86
C THR A 113 -24.80 11.44 16.28
N GLY A 114 -25.07 12.74 16.38
CA GLY A 114 -25.19 13.43 17.66
C GLY A 114 -26.23 12.73 18.52
N ASP A 115 -25.81 12.39 19.73
CA ASP A 115 -26.68 12.16 20.89
C ASP A 115 -26.81 13.49 21.64
#